data_AF-A0A958B9R9-F1
#
_entry.id   AF-A0A958B9R9-F1
#
_cell.length_a   1.000
_cell.length_b   1.000
_cell.length_c   1.000
_cell.angle_alpha   90.00
_cell.angle_beta   90.00
_cell.angle_gamma   90.00
#
_symmetry.space_group_name_H-M   'P 1'
#
loop_
_entity.id
_entity.type
_entity.pdbx_description
1 polymer ?
#
loop_
_entity_poly.entity_id
_entity_poly.type
_entity_poly.pdbx_seq_one_letter_code
_entity_poly.pdbx_strand_id
1 'polypeptide(L)'
;MSVRLKIVLSYLILILIFIGLGTYIIYSERYIAAQMALLDKQFDQTALGGTELDKAEDLVKDLLTTRLTLHELLLDEPGASQDFQKSGEHFDTHYDELVAVYERYVASASEGTDARLTEIEANRLQLEAIAQGQIHFQEDTADVVNLINEGKRDQAKAMLDEDVEPELIGLNEQVFDFEETVEQQMEQANEAFDEAIHAVEQRVAWLRLITMTLIGVSIFIAVGLSAWIGKLITDPVNALSLTAESIEQGAYELKRLPPLVERQDEFGILARVFQRMASEIHTREQNLKQQIQQLYIKIDRKKKEEQVAEITETDFFQSLEAKASQFRKRASRSNSNS
;
A
#
# COMPACT_ATOMS: atom_id res chain seq x y z
N MET A 1 35.29 12.84 -4.60
CA MET A 1 34.16 12.71 -3.64
C MET A 1 34.42 11.49 -2.77
N SER A 2 34.45 11.66 -1.45
CA SER A 2 34.75 10.58 -0.50
C SER A 2 33.72 9.45 -0.58
N VAL A 3 34.15 8.21 -0.33
CA VAL A 3 33.24 7.06 -0.22
C VAL A 3 32.19 7.32 0.87
N ARG A 4 32.58 7.95 1.98
CA ARG A 4 31.66 8.34 3.06
C ARG A 4 30.55 9.28 2.57
N LEU A 5 30.89 10.30 1.79
CA LEU A 5 29.90 11.26 1.29
C LEU A 5 28.90 10.60 0.32
N LYS A 6 29.37 9.64 -0.49
CA LYS A 6 28.50 8.85 -1.40
C LYS A 6 27.48 8.00 -0.63
N ILE A 7 27.90 7.38 0.48
CA ILE A 7 27.02 6.59 1.35
C ILE A 7 25.99 7.48 2.03
N VAL A 8 26.44 8.57 2.65
CA VAL A 8 25.55 9.49 3.37
C VAL A 8 24.49 10.05 2.42
N LEU A 9 24.88 10.47 1.22
CA LEU A 9 23.95 10.98 0.21
C LEU A 9 22.93 9.90 -0.22
N SER A 10 23.38 8.66 -0.41
CA SER A 10 22.51 7.53 -0.76
C SER A 10 21.47 7.22 0.33
N TYR A 11 21.88 7.17 1.61
CA TYR A 11 20.95 6.97 2.71
C TYR A 11 19.97 8.14 2.87
N LEU A 12 20.43 9.38 2.68
CA LEU A 12 19.58 10.56 2.80
C LEU A 12 18.50 10.57 1.70
N ILE A 13 18.86 10.21 0.47
CA ILE A 13 17.91 10.03 -0.64
C ILE A 13 16.90 8.93 -0.31
N LEU A 14 17.36 7.79 0.22
CA LEU A 14 16.48 6.67 0.56
C LEU A 14 15.49 7.05 1.67
N ILE A 15 15.94 7.72 2.73
CA ILE A 15 15.10 8.22 3.82
C ILE A 15 14.04 9.20 3.28
N LEU A 16 14.41 10.14 2.40
CA LEU A 16 13.46 11.07 1.80
C LEU A 16 12.40 10.35 0.95
N ILE A 17 12.80 9.32 0.19
CA ILE A 17 11.87 8.49 -0.58
C ILE A 17 10.90 7.76 0.35
N PHE A 18 11.39 7.14 1.43
CA PHE A 18 10.53 6.42 2.38
C PHE A 18 9.57 7.34 3.12
N ILE A 19 10.02 8.54 3.54
CA ILE A 19 9.16 9.54 4.17
C ILE A 19 8.08 10.00 3.19
N GLY A 20 8.47 10.34 1.95
CA GLY A 20 7.52 10.76 0.91
C GLY A 20 6.51 9.67 0.54
N LEU A 21 6.96 8.42 0.47
CA LEU A 21 6.08 7.27 0.23
C LEU A 21 5.09 7.08 1.38
N GLY A 22 5.57 7.11 2.63
CA GLY A 22 4.73 6.92 3.81
C GLY A 22 3.67 8.02 3.95
N THR A 23 4.04 9.29 3.75
CA THR A 23 3.08 10.40 3.79
C THR A 23 2.05 10.31 2.67
N TYR A 24 2.47 9.92 1.47
CA TYR A 24 1.57 9.73 0.33
C TYR A 24 0.55 8.61 0.58
N ILE A 25 0.98 7.46 1.11
CA ILE A 25 0.09 6.33 1.42
C ILE A 25 -0.98 6.77 2.43
N ILE A 26 -0.59 7.38 3.55
CA ILE A 26 -1.52 7.84 4.59
C ILE A 26 -2.50 8.90 4.04
N TYR A 27 -2.00 9.83 3.22
CA TYR A 27 -2.84 10.84 2.59
C TYR A 27 -3.87 10.20 1.64
N SER A 28 -3.42 9.27 0.80
CA SER A 28 -4.28 8.59 -0.17
C SER A 28 -5.36 7.74 0.49
N GLU A 29 -5.04 7.03 1.58
CA GLU A 29 -5.99 6.22 2.34
C GLU A 29 -7.07 7.09 2.99
N ARG A 30 -6.68 8.22 3.60
CA ARG A 30 -7.64 9.20 4.14
C ARG A 30 -8.51 9.82 3.06
N TYR A 31 -7.95 10.11 1.89
CA TYR A 31 -8.70 10.66 0.77
C TYR A 31 -9.76 9.67 0.27
N ILE A 32 -9.39 8.39 0.11
CA ILE A 32 -10.30 7.32 -0.30
C ILE A 32 -11.42 7.14 0.73
N ALA A 33 -11.08 7.09 2.03
CA ALA A 33 -12.07 6.94 3.10
C ALA A 33 -13.06 8.12 3.14
N ALA A 34 -12.59 9.35 2.93
CA ALA A 34 -13.47 10.52 2.88
C ALA A 34 -14.41 10.50 1.67
N GLN A 35 -13.93 10.06 0.49
CA GLN A 35 -14.76 9.91 -0.70
C GLN A 35 -15.81 8.80 -0.53
N MET A 36 -15.44 7.66 0.05
CA MET A 36 -16.39 6.58 0.34
C MET A 36 -17.45 6.99 1.37
N ALA A 37 -17.07 7.72 2.42
CA ALA A 37 -18.04 8.20 3.42
C ALA A 37 -19.04 9.21 2.85
N LEU A 38 -18.62 10.05 1.88
CA LEU A 38 -19.52 10.96 1.18
C LEU A 38 -20.52 10.20 0.30
N LEU A 39 -20.05 9.17 -0.41
CA LEU A 39 -20.88 8.26 -1.22
C LEU A 39 -21.90 7.50 -0.37
N ASP A 40 -21.47 6.97 0.78
CA ASP A 40 -22.33 6.25 1.72
C ASP A 40 -23.45 7.15 2.28
N LYS A 41 -23.10 8.38 2.67
CA LYS A 41 -24.08 9.38 3.11
C LYS A 41 -25.10 9.74 2.02
N GLN A 42 -24.67 9.74 0.75
CA GLN A 42 -25.58 9.95 -0.38
C GLN A 42 -26.48 8.74 -0.62
N PHE A 43 -25.96 7.51 -0.48
CA PHE A 43 -26.74 6.28 -0.65
C PHE A 43 -27.89 6.14 0.35
N ASP A 44 -27.64 6.49 1.62
CA ASP A 44 -28.66 6.47 2.68
C ASP A 44 -29.82 7.45 2.38
N GLN A 45 -29.55 8.55 1.66
CA GLN A 45 -30.58 9.51 1.24
C GLN A 45 -31.44 9.00 0.07
N THR A 46 -30.85 8.24 -0.86
CA THR A 46 -31.57 7.66 -2.00
C THR A 46 -32.43 6.47 -1.60
N ALA A 47 -31.99 5.72 -0.59
CA ALA A 47 -32.76 4.63 0.01
C ALA A 47 -34.10 5.09 0.60
N LEU A 48 -34.20 6.36 1.04
CA LEU A 48 -35.46 6.96 1.48
C LEU A 48 -36.49 7.05 0.34
N GLY A 49 -36.05 7.34 -0.89
CA GLY A 49 -36.95 7.37 -2.06
C GLY A 49 -37.58 6.01 -2.36
N GLY A 50 -36.84 4.91 -2.18
CA GLY A 50 -37.42 3.56 -2.33
C GLY A 50 -38.51 3.26 -1.30
N THR A 51 -38.42 3.90 -0.13
CA THR A 51 -39.45 3.79 0.91
C THR A 51 -40.70 4.61 0.55
N GLU A 52 -40.56 5.71 -0.21
CA GLU A 52 -41.69 6.50 -0.73
C GLU A 52 -42.44 5.72 -1.81
N LEU A 53 -41.72 5.05 -2.71
CA LEU A 53 -42.31 4.23 -3.78
C LEU A 53 -43.16 3.08 -3.22
N ASP A 54 -42.64 2.32 -2.25
CA ASP A 54 -43.37 1.25 -1.58
C ASP A 54 -44.68 1.77 -0.94
N LYS A 55 -44.65 2.98 -0.37
CA LYS A 55 -45.82 3.61 0.28
C LYS A 55 -46.85 4.12 -0.72
N ALA A 56 -46.41 4.63 -1.87
CA ALA A 56 -47.31 5.00 -2.96
C ALA A 56 -48.02 3.76 -3.54
N GLU A 57 -47.31 2.65 -3.71
CA GLU A 57 -47.89 1.38 -4.17
C GLU A 57 -48.99 0.87 -3.21
N ASP A 58 -48.76 0.99 -1.90
CA ASP A 58 -49.74 0.65 -0.87
C ASP A 58 -51.03 1.50 -1.00
N LEU A 59 -50.91 2.80 -1.29
CA LEU A 59 -52.06 3.68 -1.52
C LEU A 59 -52.86 3.27 -2.76
N VAL A 60 -52.20 2.92 -3.88
CA VAL A 60 -52.87 2.42 -5.08
C VAL A 60 -53.68 1.16 -4.76
N LYS A 61 -53.11 0.23 -3.98
CA LYS A 61 -53.82 -0.99 -3.54
C LYS A 61 -55.04 -0.67 -2.68
N ASP A 62 -54.94 0.29 -1.77
CA ASP A 62 -56.05 0.69 -0.92
C ASP A 62 -57.18 1.37 -1.71
N LEU A 63 -56.86 2.19 -2.72
CA LEU A 63 -57.86 2.77 -3.63
C LEU A 63 -58.60 1.71 -4.44
N LEU A 64 -57.88 0.74 -4.99
CA LEU A 64 -58.49 -0.39 -5.71
C LEU A 64 -59.39 -1.22 -4.78
N THR A 65 -58.95 -1.44 -3.54
CA THR A 65 -59.73 -2.15 -2.52
C THR A 65 -60.97 -1.37 -2.13
N THR A 66 -60.87 -0.06 -1.99
CA THR A 66 -61.98 0.83 -1.66
C THR A 66 -63.03 0.84 -2.77
N ARG A 67 -62.61 0.89 -4.03
CA ARG A 67 -63.53 0.76 -5.18
C ARG A 67 -64.30 -0.55 -5.18
N LEU A 68 -63.60 -1.65 -4.90
CA LEU A 68 -64.18 -2.99 -4.87
C LEU A 68 -65.22 -3.13 -3.74
N THR A 69 -64.85 -2.73 -2.52
CA THR A 69 -65.71 -2.84 -1.34
C THR A 69 -66.93 -1.92 -1.43
N LEU A 70 -66.81 -0.77 -2.10
CA LEU A 70 -67.92 0.13 -2.38
C LEU A 70 -68.94 -0.49 -3.34
N HIS A 71 -68.48 -1.22 -4.35
CA HIS A 71 -69.35 -2.01 -5.24
C HIS A 71 -70.03 -3.16 -4.51
N GLU A 72 -69.30 -3.88 -3.65
CA GLU A 72 -69.84 -4.95 -2.81
C GLU A 72 -70.92 -4.43 -1.85
N LEU A 73 -70.74 -3.21 -1.33
CA LEU A 73 -71.71 -2.55 -0.45
C LEU A 73 -73.04 -2.28 -1.14
N LEU A 74 -73.02 -1.87 -2.41
CA LEU A 74 -74.24 -1.71 -3.22
C LEU A 74 -74.96 -3.04 -3.47
N LEU A 75 -74.19 -4.13 -3.59
CA LEU A 75 -74.71 -5.47 -3.80
C LEU A 75 -75.20 -6.14 -2.50
N ASP A 76 -75.04 -5.47 -1.35
CA ASP A 76 -75.42 -5.98 -0.02
C ASP A 76 -74.62 -7.24 0.38
N GLU A 77 -73.39 -7.33 -0.10
CA GLU A 77 -72.51 -8.46 0.20
C GLU A 77 -72.18 -8.49 1.71
N PRO A 78 -72.19 -9.67 2.36
CA PRO A 78 -71.92 -9.77 3.79
C PRO A 78 -70.51 -9.28 4.12
N GLY A 79 -70.41 -8.28 5.01
CA GLY A 79 -69.12 -7.75 5.46
C GLY A 79 -68.62 -6.53 4.66
N ALA A 80 -69.22 -6.21 3.51
CA ALA A 80 -68.78 -5.13 2.63
C ALA A 80 -68.67 -3.77 3.33
N SER A 81 -69.59 -3.45 4.24
CA SER A 81 -69.52 -2.19 5.02
C SER A 81 -68.31 -2.12 5.94
N GLN A 82 -67.93 -3.25 6.54
CA GLN A 82 -66.77 -3.30 7.42
C GLN A 82 -65.48 -3.24 6.60
N ASP A 83 -65.45 -3.93 5.46
CA ASP A 83 -64.27 -3.97 4.61
C ASP A 83 -64.03 -2.63 3.90
N PHE A 84 -65.09 -1.92 3.52
CA PHE A 84 -65.03 -0.54 3.02
C PHE A 84 -64.48 0.43 4.08
N GLN A 85 -64.95 0.34 5.34
CA GLN A 85 -64.41 1.18 6.40
C GLN A 85 -62.92 0.92 6.63
N LYS A 86 -62.51 -0.35 6.65
CA LYS A 86 -61.09 -0.72 6.81
C LYS A 86 -60.24 -0.23 5.65
N SER A 87 -60.72 -0.29 4.41
CA SER A 87 -59.93 0.16 3.26
C SER A 87 -59.69 1.67 3.32
N GLY A 88 -60.67 2.46 3.79
CA GLY A 88 -60.48 3.88 4.08
C GLY A 88 -59.46 4.12 5.21
N GLU A 89 -59.55 3.39 6.32
CA GLU A 89 -58.59 3.48 7.44
C GLU A 89 -57.16 3.10 7.02
N HIS A 90 -57.01 2.09 6.16
CA HIS A 90 -55.72 1.69 5.60
C HIS A 90 -55.14 2.79 4.71
N PHE A 91 -55.94 3.36 3.82
CA PHE A 91 -55.49 4.46 2.97
C PHE A 91 -54.98 5.63 3.82
N ASP A 92 -55.75 6.06 4.83
CA ASP A 92 -55.36 7.17 5.70
C ASP A 92 -54.06 6.87 6.45
N THR A 93 -53.90 5.63 6.92
CA THR A 93 -52.68 5.18 7.59
C THR A 93 -51.48 5.23 6.66
N HIS A 94 -51.59 4.66 5.45
CA HIS A 94 -50.50 4.65 4.48
C HIS A 94 -50.20 6.06 3.95
N TYR A 95 -51.19 6.94 3.88
CA TYR A 95 -51.00 8.33 3.49
C TYR A 95 -50.19 9.08 4.55
N ASP A 96 -50.55 8.96 5.83
CA ASP A 96 -49.79 9.54 6.94
C ASP A 96 -48.35 9.00 6.99
N GLU A 97 -48.16 7.70 6.71
CA GLU A 97 -46.84 7.10 6.62
C GLU A 97 -46.02 7.65 5.45
N LEU A 98 -46.62 7.81 4.27
CA LEU A 98 -45.98 8.41 3.10
C LEU A 98 -45.55 9.85 3.40
N VAL A 99 -46.45 10.66 3.96
CA VAL A 99 -46.14 12.03 4.37
C VAL A 99 -45.00 12.06 5.40
N ALA A 100 -44.99 11.15 6.37
CA ALA A 100 -43.93 11.09 7.37
C ALA A 100 -42.57 10.63 6.81
N VAL A 101 -42.55 9.78 5.78
CA VAL A 101 -41.32 9.46 5.03
C VAL A 101 -40.86 10.70 4.28
N TYR A 102 -41.77 11.37 3.58
CA TYR A 102 -41.49 12.56 2.80
C TYR A 102 -40.97 13.72 3.66
N GLU A 103 -41.60 14.01 4.80
CA GLU A 103 -41.13 15.06 5.72
C GLU A 103 -39.71 14.79 6.24
N ARG A 104 -39.36 13.52 6.48
CA ARG A 104 -37.98 13.14 6.84
C ARG A 104 -37.02 13.37 5.68
N TYR A 105 -37.44 13.05 4.46
CA TYR A 105 -36.67 13.35 3.26
C TYR A 105 -36.42 14.85 3.11
N VAL A 106 -37.46 15.69 3.23
CA VAL A 106 -37.35 17.16 3.19
C VAL A 106 -36.45 17.71 4.28
N ALA A 107 -36.60 17.25 5.53
CA ALA A 107 -35.74 17.67 6.65
C ALA A 107 -34.26 17.33 6.42
N SER A 108 -33.97 16.24 5.70
CA SER A 108 -32.60 15.87 5.33
C SER A 108 -32.03 16.73 4.20
N ALA A 109 -32.89 17.34 3.39
CA ALA A 109 -32.53 18.08 2.18
C ALA A 109 -32.37 19.60 2.40
N SER A 110 -32.70 20.14 3.57
CA SER A 110 -32.63 21.58 3.88
C SER A 110 -31.21 22.20 3.85
N GLU A 111 -30.18 21.40 3.58
CA GLU A 111 -28.79 21.86 3.32
C GLU A 111 -28.43 21.86 1.81
N GLY A 112 -29.39 21.62 0.91
CA GLY A 112 -29.18 21.36 -0.52
C GLY A 112 -29.25 22.57 -1.48
N THR A 113 -29.05 22.28 -2.77
CA THR A 113 -29.11 23.20 -3.92
C THR A 113 -30.53 23.59 -4.34
N ASP A 114 -30.71 24.76 -4.96
CA ASP A 114 -32.00 25.30 -5.48
C ASP A 114 -32.80 24.28 -6.33
N ALA A 115 -32.12 23.46 -7.13
CA ALA A 115 -32.76 22.44 -7.96
C ALA A 115 -33.48 21.37 -7.13
N ARG A 116 -32.88 20.95 -6.00
CA ARG A 116 -33.45 19.93 -5.10
C ARG A 116 -34.63 20.48 -4.29
N LEU A 117 -34.58 21.77 -3.96
CA LEU A 117 -35.72 22.49 -3.36
C LEU A 117 -36.92 22.58 -4.32
N THR A 118 -36.65 22.71 -5.63
CA THR A 118 -37.71 22.77 -6.64
C THR A 118 -38.41 21.41 -6.80
N GLU A 119 -37.64 20.33 -6.80
CA GLU A 119 -38.15 18.94 -6.84
C GLU A 119 -39.00 18.62 -5.61
N ILE A 120 -38.49 18.98 -4.42
CA ILE A 120 -39.22 18.83 -3.16
C ILE A 120 -40.54 19.63 -3.17
N GLU A 121 -40.53 20.83 -3.72
CA GLU A 121 -41.77 21.61 -3.80
C GLU A 121 -42.78 20.97 -4.76
N ALA A 122 -42.33 20.37 -5.87
CA ALA A 122 -43.19 19.67 -6.81
C ALA A 122 -43.85 18.43 -6.18
N ASN A 123 -43.07 17.57 -5.52
CA ASN A 123 -43.59 16.36 -4.87
C ASN A 123 -44.55 16.74 -3.71
N ARG A 124 -44.26 17.82 -2.97
CA ARG A 124 -45.16 18.35 -1.93
C ARG A 124 -46.52 18.74 -2.51
N LEU A 125 -46.53 19.45 -3.64
CA LEU A 125 -47.77 19.88 -4.30
C LEU A 125 -48.60 18.69 -4.81
N GLN A 126 -47.95 17.62 -5.31
CA GLN A 126 -48.64 16.38 -5.70
C GLN A 126 -49.27 15.69 -4.49
N LEU A 127 -48.54 15.56 -3.38
CA LEU A 127 -49.08 14.98 -2.14
C LEU A 127 -50.24 15.79 -1.55
N GLU A 128 -50.20 17.13 -1.67
CA GLU A 128 -51.32 18.00 -1.28
C GLU A 128 -52.56 17.79 -2.18
N ALA A 129 -52.36 17.59 -3.48
CA ALA A 129 -53.45 17.29 -4.40
C ALA A 129 -54.12 15.93 -4.07
N ILE A 130 -53.32 14.91 -3.79
CA ILE A 130 -53.79 13.58 -3.35
C ILE A 130 -54.57 13.71 -2.04
N ALA A 131 -54.08 14.50 -1.07
CA ALA A 131 -54.79 14.75 0.18
C ALA A 131 -56.17 15.38 -0.05
N GLN A 132 -56.24 16.40 -0.92
CA GLN A 132 -57.48 17.09 -1.23
C GLN A 132 -58.48 16.16 -1.94
N GLY A 133 -58.01 15.36 -2.90
CA GLY A 133 -58.83 14.37 -3.58
C GLY A 133 -59.37 13.31 -2.62
N GLN A 134 -58.56 12.85 -1.67
CA GLN A 134 -59.01 11.89 -0.65
C GLN A 134 -60.09 12.49 0.26
N ILE A 135 -59.95 13.75 0.69
CA ILE A 135 -60.94 14.40 1.57
C ILE A 135 -62.31 14.48 0.87
N HIS A 136 -62.34 14.93 -0.39
CA HIS A 136 -63.58 15.00 -1.14
C HIS A 136 -64.18 13.60 -1.38
N PHE A 137 -63.34 12.63 -1.76
CA PHE A 137 -63.75 11.24 -1.94
C PHE A 137 -64.38 10.66 -0.67
N GLN A 138 -63.79 10.89 0.51
CA GLN A 138 -64.36 10.44 1.77
C GLN A 138 -65.72 11.07 2.07
N GLU A 139 -65.89 12.37 1.80
CA GLU A 139 -67.16 13.08 1.99
C GLU A 139 -68.26 12.51 1.08
N ASP A 140 -68.00 12.39 -0.22
CA ASP A 140 -69.00 11.91 -1.20
C ASP A 140 -69.32 10.43 -0.98
N THR A 141 -68.33 9.62 -0.58
CA THR A 141 -68.57 8.21 -0.28
C THR A 141 -69.37 8.02 1.01
N ALA A 142 -69.20 8.90 2.01
CA ALA A 142 -70.03 8.88 3.22
C ALA A 142 -71.51 9.14 2.89
N ASP A 143 -71.78 10.04 1.93
CA ASP A 143 -73.13 10.32 1.45
C ASP A 143 -73.74 9.13 0.68
N VAL A 144 -72.95 8.42 -0.14
CA VAL A 144 -73.36 7.15 -0.76
C VAL A 144 -73.75 6.11 0.31
N VAL A 145 -72.92 5.93 1.34
CA VAL A 145 -73.20 5.00 2.45
C VAL A 145 -74.49 5.40 3.18
N ASN A 146 -74.70 6.70 3.43
CA ASN A 146 -75.93 7.20 4.03
C ASN A 146 -77.17 6.88 3.19
N LEU A 147 -77.12 7.08 1.86
CA LEU A 147 -78.21 6.73 0.96
C LEU A 147 -78.51 5.22 0.95
N ILE A 148 -77.48 4.38 1.02
CA ILE A 148 -77.63 2.92 1.14
C ILE A 148 -78.35 2.56 2.45
N ASN A 149 -77.93 3.14 3.57
CA ASN A 149 -78.54 2.93 4.89
C ASN A 149 -80.00 3.39 4.95
N GLU A 150 -80.36 4.44 4.21
CA GLU A 150 -81.75 4.91 4.07
C GLU A 150 -82.60 4.06 3.10
N GLY A 151 -82.02 3.06 2.46
CA GLY A 151 -82.68 2.19 1.48
C GLY A 151 -82.83 2.81 0.08
N LYS A 152 -82.17 3.95 -0.20
CA LYS A 152 -82.25 4.68 -1.47
C LYS A 152 -81.17 4.21 -2.46
N ARG A 153 -81.13 2.91 -2.76
CA ARG A 153 -80.05 2.30 -3.56
C ARG A 153 -79.92 2.85 -4.99
N ASP A 154 -81.02 3.18 -5.65
CA ASP A 154 -80.96 3.76 -7.00
C ASP A 154 -80.29 5.15 -7.00
N GLN A 155 -80.50 5.94 -5.93
CA GLN A 155 -79.83 7.23 -5.75
C GLN A 155 -78.36 7.05 -5.37
N ALA A 156 -78.07 6.11 -4.46
CA ALA A 156 -76.70 5.77 -4.08
C ALA A 156 -75.88 5.31 -5.29
N LYS A 157 -76.47 4.48 -6.17
CA LYS A 157 -75.82 4.04 -7.40
C LYS A 157 -75.60 5.18 -8.38
N ALA A 158 -76.59 6.06 -8.57
CA ALA A 158 -76.42 7.22 -9.45
C ALA A 158 -75.29 8.15 -8.96
N MET A 159 -75.23 8.43 -7.66
CA MET A 159 -74.16 9.21 -7.05
C MET A 159 -72.80 8.51 -7.15
N LEU A 160 -72.77 7.18 -6.98
CA LEU A 160 -71.55 6.41 -7.19
C LEU A 160 -71.03 6.57 -8.62
N ASP A 161 -71.90 6.38 -9.62
CA ASP A 161 -71.52 6.37 -11.03
C ASP A 161 -71.19 7.81 -11.54
N GLU A 162 -71.87 8.85 -11.03
CA GLU A 162 -71.76 10.22 -11.52
C GLU A 162 -70.70 11.07 -10.80
N ASP A 163 -70.54 10.88 -9.47
CA ASP A 163 -69.69 11.74 -8.64
C ASP A 163 -68.45 10.95 -8.12
N VAL A 164 -68.66 9.81 -7.45
CA VAL A 164 -67.60 9.11 -6.71
C VAL A 164 -66.66 8.30 -7.60
N GLU A 165 -67.16 7.61 -8.63
CA GLU A 165 -66.31 6.79 -9.51
C GLU A 165 -65.33 7.65 -10.34
N PRO A 166 -65.74 8.79 -10.95
CA PRO A 166 -64.81 9.71 -11.60
C PRO A 166 -63.74 10.25 -10.64
N GLU A 167 -64.13 10.55 -9.40
CA GLU A 167 -63.21 11.05 -8.39
C GLU A 167 -62.16 10.00 -7.99
N LEU A 168 -62.58 8.75 -7.74
CA LEU A 168 -61.67 7.66 -7.41
C LEU A 168 -60.71 7.36 -8.58
N ILE A 169 -61.19 7.46 -9.83
CA ILE A 169 -60.32 7.36 -11.01
C ILE A 169 -59.28 8.48 -11.02
N GLY A 170 -59.69 9.72 -10.77
CA GLY A 170 -58.79 10.87 -10.71
C GLY A 170 -57.77 10.77 -9.57
N LEU A 171 -58.18 10.32 -8.39
CA LEU A 171 -57.28 10.09 -7.26
C LEU A 171 -56.27 8.99 -7.57
N ASN A 172 -56.71 7.90 -8.21
CA ASN A 172 -55.81 6.84 -8.65
C ASN A 172 -54.80 7.32 -9.72
N GLU A 173 -55.23 8.18 -10.65
CA GLU A 173 -54.34 8.83 -11.61
C GLU A 173 -53.31 9.73 -10.91
N GLN A 174 -53.72 10.51 -9.91
CA GLN A 174 -52.79 11.35 -9.14
C GLN A 174 -51.75 10.54 -8.34
N VAL A 175 -52.15 9.46 -7.68
CA VAL A 175 -51.22 8.58 -6.96
C VAL A 175 -50.27 7.89 -7.93
N PHE A 176 -50.76 7.44 -9.08
CA PHE A 176 -49.93 6.83 -10.11
C PHE A 176 -48.93 7.82 -10.72
N ASP A 177 -49.36 9.05 -11.03
CA ASP A 177 -48.47 10.11 -11.51
C ASP A 177 -47.37 10.45 -10.49
N PHE A 178 -47.71 10.43 -9.19
CA PHE A 178 -46.75 10.60 -8.10
C PHE A 178 -45.75 9.44 -8.05
N GLU A 179 -46.22 8.20 -8.13
CA GLU A 179 -45.38 6.99 -8.19
C GLU A 179 -44.41 7.05 -9.37
N GLU A 180 -44.89 7.38 -10.57
CA GLU A 180 -44.06 7.52 -11.77
C GLU A 180 -43.04 8.67 -11.62
N THR A 181 -43.45 9.79 -11.01
CA THR A 181 -42.54 10.92 -10.75
C THR A 181 -41.41 10.50 -9.81
N VAL A 182 -41.73 9.81 -8.71
CA VAL A 182 -40.74 9.31 -7.74
C VAL A 182 -39.84 8.25 -8.38
N GLU A 183 -40.39 7.34 -9.18
CA GLU A 183 -39.62 6.31 -9.90
C GLU A 183 -38.60 6.94 -10.86
N GLN A 184 -39.03 7.92 -11.66
CA GLN A 184 -38.14 8.64 -12.58
C GLN A 184 -37.04 9.40 -11.83
N GLN A 185 -37.38 10.07 -10.72
CA GLN A 185 -36.40 10.76 -9.88
C GLN A 185 -35.38 9.78 -9.29
N MET A 186 -35.84 8.63 -8.80
CA MET A 186 -34.98 7.56 -8.30
C MET A 186 -34.06 6.99 -9.38
N GLU A 187 -34.58 6.74 -10.59
CA GLU A 187 -33.78 6.22 -11.70
C GLU A 187 -32.69 7.22 -12.10
N GLN A 188 -33.04 8.49 -12.27
CA GLN A 188 -32.07 9.55 -12.56
C GLN A 188 -31.02 9.71 -11.45
N ALA A 189 -31.45 9.64 -10.19
CA ALA A 189 -30.56 9.70 -9.06
C ALA A 189 -29.60 8.49 -9.06
N ASN A 190 -30.12 7.27 -9.26
CA ASN A 190 -29.33 6.04 -9.35
C ASN A 190 -28.31 6.08 -10.49
N GLU A 191 -28.68 6.56 -11.68
CA GLU A 191 -27.74 6.73 -12.79
C GLU A 191 -26.62 7.71 -12.45
N ALA A 192 -26.95 8.87 -11.86
CA ALA A 192 -25.97 9.85 -11.42
C ALA A 192 -25.05 9.29 -10.32
N PHE A 193 -25.58 8.43 -9.44
CA PHE A 193 -24.80 7.73 -8.43
C PHE A 193 -23.86 6.70 -9.03
N ASP A 194 -24.31 5.88 -9.97
CA ASP A 194 -23.47 4.91 -10.66
C ASP A 194 -22.33 5.61 -11.40
N GLU A 195 -22.60 6.74 -12.04
CA GLU A 195 -21.56 7.58 -12.66
C GLU A 195 -20.56 8.10 -11.62
N ALA A 196 -21.04 8.57 -10.47
CA ALA A 196 -20.19 9.05 -9.38
C ALA A 196 -19.33 7.93 -8.75
N ILE A 197 -19.91 6.74 -8.54
CA ILE A 197 -19.20 5.55 -8.04
C ILE A 197 -18.09 5.20 -9.01
N HIS A 198 -18.39 5.06 -10.31
CA HIS A 198 -17.40 4.73 -11.32
C HIS A 198 -16.29 5.79 -11.42
N ALA A 199 -16.63 7.08 -11.31
CA ALA A 199 -15.65 8.15 -11.28
C ALA A 199 -14.72 8.05 -10.06
N VAL A 200 -15.25 7.70 -8.88
CA VAL A 200 -14.44 7.49 -7.66
C VAL A 200 -13.59 6.23 -7.82
N GLU A 201 -14.14 5.11 -8.26
CA GLU A 201 -13.40 3.87 -8.50
C GLU A 201 -12.22 4.06 -9.44
N GLN A 202 -12.41 4.79 -10.54
CA GLN A 202 -11.35 5.08 -11.49
C GLN A 202 -10.21 5.91 -10.85
N ARG A 203 -10.55 6.90 -10.02
CA ARG A 203 -9.56 7.69 -9.26
C ARG A 203 -8.80 6.83 -8.26
N VAL A 204 -9.50 5.96 -7.53
CA VAL A 204 -8.89 5.02 -6.57
C VAL A 204 -7.97 4.03 -7.28
N ALA A 205 -8.37 3.51 -8.44
CA ALA A 205 -7.56 2.58 -9.23
C ALA A 205 -6.23 3.21 -9.67
N TRP A 206 -6.26 4.45 -10.17
CA TRP A 206 -5.04 5.18 -10.51
C TRP A 206 -4.13 5.43 -9.31
N LEU A 207 -4.68 5.82 -8.16
CA LEU A 207 -3.91 5.98 -6.92
C LEU A 207 -3.25 4.67 -6.50
N ARG A 208 -3.95 3.52 -6.59
CA ARG A 208 -3.39 2.19 -6.29
C ARG A 208 -2.24 1.84 -7.24
N LEU A 209 -2.39 2.11 -8.55
CA LEU A 209 -1.32 1.87 -9.52
C LEU A 209 -0.07 2.71 -9.23
N ILE A 210 -0.23 3.99 -8.88
CA ILE A 210 0.87 4.86 -8.49
C ILE A 210 1.56 4.29 -7.24
N THR A 211 0.80 3.93 -6.21
CA THR A 211 1.35 3.35 -4.97
C THR A 211 2.13 2.05 -5.24
N MET A 212 1.58 1.12 -6.04
CA MET A 212 2.28 -0.11 -6.43
C MET A 212 3.57 0.18 -7.21
N THR A 213 3.52 1.16 -8.11
CA THR A 213 4.69 1.58 -8.89
C THR A 213 5.77 2.17 -7.97
N LEU A 214 5.40 3.04 -7.03
CA LEU A 214 6.35 3.63 -6.09
C LEU A 214 6.98 2.58 -5.15
N ILE A 215 6.21 1.59 -4.69
CA ILE A 215 6.74 0.46 -3.93
C ILE A 215 7.73 -0.34 -4.78
N GLY A 216 7.37 -0.65 -6.03
CA GLY A 216 8.23 -1.37 -6.96
C GLY A 216 9.55 -0.63 -7.24
N VAL A 217 9.47 0.69 -7.47
CA VAL A 217 10.64 1.56 -7.65
C VAL A 217 11.50 1.61 -6.38
N SER A 218 10.90 1.70 -5.20
CA SER A 218 11.63 1.66 -3.92
C SER A 218 12.42 0.35 -3.76
N ILE A 219 11.79 -0.79 -4.02
CA ILE A 219 12.45 -2.11 -3.98
C ILE A 219 13.59 -2.17 -5.00
N PHE A 220 13.34 -1.71 -6.23
CA PHE A 220 14.35 -1.69 -7.29
C PHE A 220 15.57 -0.84 -6.89
N ILE A 221 15.35 0.35 -6.32
CA ILE A 221 16.41 1.22 -5.80
C ILE A 221 17.16 0.54 -4.66
N ALA A 222 16.47 -0.11 -3.72
CA ALA A 222 17.11 -0.80 -2.60
C ALA A 222 18.04 -1.94 -3.08
N VAL A 223 17.58 -2.75 -4.05
CA VAL A 223 18.39 -3.80 -4.67
C VAL A 223 19.59 -3.20 -5.42
N GLY A 224 19.36 -2.14 -6.19
CA GLY A 224 20.43 -1.42 -6.92
C GLY A 224 21.49 -0.84 -5.98
N LEU A 225 21.07 -0.22 -4.88
CA LEU A 225 21.96 0.32 -3.86
C LEU A 225 22.74 -0.78 -3.14
N SER A 226 22.11 -1.92 -2.84
CA SER A 226 22.79 -3.07 -2.25
C SER A 226 23.93 -3.57 -3.16
N ALA A 227 23.65 -3.76 -4.46
CA ALA A 227 24.68 -4.17 -5.42
C ALA A 227 25.77 -3.11 -5.60
N TRP A 228 25.39 -1.83 -5.58
CA TRP A 228 26.32 -0.71 -5.69
C TRP A 228 27.26 -0.59 -4.47
N ILE A 229 26.74 -0.72 -3.25
CA ILE A 229 27.52 -0.74 -2.01
C ILE A 229 28.47 -1.95 -1.99
N GLY A 230 28.02 -3.11 -2.49
CA GLY A 230 28.87 -4.29 -2.68
C GLY A 230 30.16 -3.96 -3.43
N LYS A 231 30.03 -3.37 -4.63
CA LYS A 231 31.19 -2.98 -5.45
C LYS A 231 31.97 -1.79 -4.89
N LEU A 232 31.31 -0.87 -4.20
CA LEU A 232 31.93 0.34 -3.69
C LEU A 232 32.81 0.08 -2.46
N ILE A 233 32.36 -0.80 -1.56
CA ILE A 233 32.94 -1.02 -0.21
C ILE A 233 33.35 -2.48 0.01
N THR A 234 32.47 -3.43 -0.26
CA THR A 234 32.69 -4.84 0.12
C THR A 234 33.85 -5.45 -0.66
N ASP A 235 33.90 -5.23 -1.98
CA ASP A 235 34.98 -5.78 -2.82
C ASP A 235 36.36 -5.22 -2.42
N PRO A 236 36.55 -3.90 -2.22
CA PRO A 236 37.85 -3.37 -1.78
C PRO A 236 38.27 -3.83 -0.40
N VAL A 237 37.34 -3.90 0.56
CA VAL A 237 37.64 -4.39 1.90
C VAL A 237 38.08 -5.86 1.85
N ASN A 238 37.38 -6.70 1.08
CA ASN A 238 37.76 -8.10 0.89
C ASN A 238 39.14 -8.23 0.22
N ALA A 239 39.42 -7.42 -0.81
CA ALA A 239 40.72 -7.43 -1.49
C ALA A 239 41.89 -7.04 -0.57
N LEU A 240 41.68 -6.06 0.31
CA LEU A 240 42.66 -5.64 1.31
C LEU A 240 42.83 -6.70 2.41
N SER A 241 41.73 -7.30 2.85
CA SER A 241 41.75 -8.39 3.84
C SER A 241 42.58 -9.59 3.34
N LEU A 242 42.36 -10.03 2.10
CA LEU A 242 43.10 -11.13 1.48
C LEU A 242 44.57 -10.78 1.22
N THR A 243 44.85 -9.50 0.95
CA THR A 243 46.24 -9.01 0.84
C THR A 243 46.97 -9.11 2.18
N ALA A 244 46.31 -8.74 3.28
CA ALA A 244 46.89 -8.86 4.62
C ALA A 244 47.20 -10.33 4.96
N GLU A 245 46.27 -11.24 4.68
CA GLU A 245 46.46 -12.69 4.87
C GLU A 245 47.62 -13.25 4.03
N SER A 246 47.76 -12.80 2.78
CA SER A 246 48.89 -13.22 1.93
C SER A 246 50.24 -12.76 2.49
N ILE A 247 50.32 -11.53 2.99
CA ILE A 247 51.53 -10.98 3.63
C ILE A 247 51.87 -11.77 4.90
N GLU A 248 50.88 -12.13 5.72
CA GLU A 248 51.07 -12.96 6.91
C GLU A 248 51.68 -14.32 6.56
N GLN A 249 51.25 -14.94 5.46
CA GLN A 249 51.76 -16.23 4.98
C GLN A 249 53.13 -16.12 4.26
N GLY A 250 53.75 -14.94 4.24
CA GLY A 250 55.03 -14.69 3.57
C GLY A 250 54.95 -14.60 2.04
N ALA A 251 53.74 -14.47 1.49
CA ALA A 251 53.50 -14.29 0.06
C ALA A 251 53.38 -12.79 -0.28
N TYR A 252 54.47 -12.22 -0.78
CA TYR A 252 54.57 -10.78 -1.06
C TYR A 252 54.18 -10.39 -2.52
N GLU A 253 53.73 -11.35 -3.34
CA GLU A 253 53.20 -11.08 -4.68
C GLU A 253 51.71 -10.69 -4.63
N LEU A 254 51.43 -9.39 -4.62
CA LEU A 254 50.10 -8.85 -4.38
C LEU A 254 49.21 -8.82 -5.64
N LYS A 255 48.85 -9.97 -6.19
CA LYS A 255 48.13 -10.09 -7.49
C LYS A 255 46.75 -9.41 -7.55
N ARG A 256 46.09 -9.19 -6.41
CA ARG A 256 44.73 -8.61 -6.32
C ARG A 256 44.69 -7.12 -5.97
N LEU A 257 45.85 -6.54 -5.63
CA LEU A 257 45.98 -5.14 -5.22
C LEU A 257 46.07 -4.12 -6.38
N PRO A 258 46.58 -4.44 -7.60
CA PRO A 258 46.77 -3.44 -8.66
C PRO A 258 45.51 -2.65 -9.05
N PRO A 259 44.31 -3.27 -9.18
CA PRO A 259 43.10 -2.52 -9.50
C PRO A 259 42.69 -1.52 -8.40
N LEU A 260 43.06 -1.76 -7.14
CA LEU A 260 42.75 -0.85 -6.04
C LEU A 260 43.74 0.31 -5.98
N VAL A 261 45.02 0.09 -6.33
CA VAL A 261 46.09 1.11 -6.29
C VAL A 261 45.79 2.29 -7.22
N GLU A 262 45.09 2.04 -8.33
CA GLU A 262 44.67 3.05 -9.31
C GLU A 262 43.46 3.89 -8.84
N ARG A 263 42.75 3.46 -7.79
CA ARG A 263 41.62 4.22 -7.28
C ARG A 263 42.07 5.56 -6.68
N GLN A 264 41.26 6.59 -6.91
CA GLN A 264 41.47 7.95 -6.40
C GLN A 264 40.67 8.23 -5.10
N ASP A 265 40.10 7.20 -4.49
CA ASP A 265 39.34 7.30 -3.25
C ASP A 265 40.14 6.76 -2.04
N GLU A 266 39.49 6.70 -0.87
CA GLU A 266 40.10 6.26 0.38
C GLU A 266 40.68 4.84 0.28
N PHE A 267 40.04 3.96 -0.49
CA PHE A 267 40.53 2.59 -0.69
C PHE A 267 41.79 2.55 -1.54
N GLY A 268 41.93 3.43 -2.52
CA GLY A 268 43.18 3.55 -3.28
C GLY A 268 44.34 4.10 -2.46
N ILE A 269 44.07 5.06 -1.56
CA ILE A 269 45.06 5.53 -0.59
C ILE A 269 45.52 4.36 0.28
N LEU A 270 44.58 3.57 0.82
CA LEU A 270 44.88 2.43 1.68
C LEU A 270 45.65 1.34 0.93
N ALA A 271 45.27 1.03 -0.31
CA ALA A 271 45.99 0.06 -1.15
C ALA A 271 47.44 0.45 -1.41
N ARG A 272 47.72 1.73 -1.71
CA ARG A 272 49.09 2.24 -1.86
C ARG A 272 49.92 2.11 -0.58
N VAL A 273 49.30 2.33 0.58
CA VAL A 273 49.96 2.15 1.89
C VAL A 273 50.27 0.66 2.12
N PHE A 274 49.32 -0.24 1.87
CA PHE A 274 49.52 -1.69 1.96
C PHE A 274 50.65 -2.19 1.03
N GLN A 275 50.69 -1.71 -0.21
CA GLN A 275 51.75 -2.05 -1.15
C GLN A 275 53.13 -1.64 -0.63
N ARG A 276 53.25 -0.43 -0.06
CA ARG A 276 54.50 0.05 0.52
C ARG A 276 54.91 -0.78 1.73
N MET A 277 53.98 -1.09 2.62
CA MET A 277 54.23 -1.93 3.80
C MET A 277 54.71 -3.33 3.41
N ALA A 278 54.05 -3.98 2.46
CA ALA A 278 54.43 -5.31 1.99
C ALA A 278 55.85 -5.34 1.42
N SER A 279 56.20 -4.35 0.59
CA SER A 279 57.54 -4.22 0.01
C SER A 279 58.62 -4.01 1.07
N GLU A 280 58.33 -3.20 2.08
CA GLU A 280 59.24 -2.93 3.19
C GLU A 280 59.43 -4.16 4.08
N ILE A 281 58.35 -4.87 4.43
CA ILE A 281 58.42 -6.12 5.20
C ILE A 281 59.24 -7.16 4.42
N HIS A 282 58.98 -7.33 3.12
CA HIS A 282 59.73 -8.26 2.28
C HIS A 282 61.23 -7.95 2.28
N THR A 283 61.58 -6.67 2.11
CA THR A 283 62.97 -6.20 2.12
C THR A 283 63.64 -6.45 3.48
N ARG A 284 62.94 -6.17 4.58
CA ARG A 284 63.43 -6.43 5.95
C ARG A 284 63.66 -7.92 6.19
N GLU A 285 62.73 -8.78 5.74
CA GLU A 285 62.86 -10.23 5.88
C GLU A 285 64.03 -10.78 5.06
N GLN A 286 64.22 -10.32 3.83
CA GLN A 286 65.37 -10.69 2.99
C GLN A 286 66.70 -10.27 3.64
N ASN A 287 66.79 -9.04 4.14
CA ASN A 287 67.98 -8.53 4.83
C ASN A 287 68.28 -9.34 6.09
N LEU A 288 67.27 -9.70 6.89
CA LEU A 288 67.43 -10.57 8.05
C LEU A 288 67.92 -11.97 7.66
N LYS A 289 67.35 -12.57 6.60
CA LYS A 289 67.83 -13.87 6.07
C LYS A 289 69.29 -13.81 5.65
N GLN A 290 69.71 -12.74 4.98
CA GLN A 290 71.11 -12.54 4.58
C GLN A 290 72.03 -12.37 5.80
N GLN A 291 71.63 -11.57 6.80
CA GLN A 291 72.41 -11.40 8.03
C GLN A 291 72.55 -12.73 8.80
N ILE A 292 71.48 -13.52 8.89
CA ILE A 292 71.51 -14.85 9.51
C ILE A 292 72.47 -15.77 8.74
N GLN A 293 72.42 -15.81 7.40
CA GLN A 293 73.34 -16.61 6.60
C GLN A 293 74.80 -16.20 6.79
N GLN A 294 75.09 -14.90 6.79
CA GLN A 294 76.44 -14.39 7.06
C GLN A 294 76.92 -14.77 8.46
N LEU A 295 76.03 -14.72 9.46
CA LEU A 295 76.35 -15.14 10.83
C LEU A 295 76.66 -16.64 10.90
N TYR A 296 75.88 -17.48 10.22
CA TYR A 296 76.16 -18.92 10.10
C TYR A 296 77.53 -19.19 9.47
N ILE A 297 77.87 -18.53 8.36
CA ILE A 297 79.18 -18.68 7.70
C ILE A 297 80.31 -18.27 8.65
N LYS A 298 80.14 -17.17 9.38
CA LYS A 298 81.14 -16.67 10.34
C LYS A 298 81.35 -17.65 11.50
N ILE A 299 80.28 -18.22 12.04
CA ILE A 299 80.33 -19.24 13.10
C ILE A 299 81.05 -20.50 12.58
N ASP A 300 80.71 -20.97 11.38
CA ASP A 300 81.33 -22.17 10.80
C ASP A 300 82.84 -21.99 10.56
N ARG A 301 83.25 -20.82 10.07
CA ARG A 301 84.68 -20.49 9.94
C ARG A 301 85.39 -20.47 11.28
N LYS A 302 84.80 -19.82 12.29
CA LYS A 302 85.39 -19.77 13.64
C LYS A 302 85.55 -21.17 14.25
N LYS A 303 84.54 -22.04 14.12
CA LYS A 303 84.64 -23.44 14.57
C LYS A 303 85.75 -24.21 13.85
N LYS A 304 85.91 -24.01 12.54
CA LYS A 304 87.00 -24.65 11.77
C LYS A 304 88.36 -24.13 12.21
N GLU A 305 88.50 -22.84 12.48
CA GLU A 305 89.73 -22.25 13.02
C GLU A 305 90.06 -22.80 14.41
N GLU A 306 89.08 -22.92 15.30
CA GLU A 306 89.24 -23.54 16.63
C GLU A 306 89.65 -25.02 16.52
N GLN A 307 89.05 -25.81 15.62
CA GLN A 307 89.44 -27.20 15.38
C GLN A 307 90.84 -27.35 14.77
N VAL A 308 91.24 -26.45 13.88
CA VAL A 308 92.60 -26.44 13.32
C VAL A 308 93.62 -26.05 14.40
N ALA A 309 93.30 -25.08 15.25
CA ALA A 309 94.13 -24.71 16.39
C ALA A 309 94.35 -25.89 17.35
N GLU A 310 93.28 -26.62 17.68
CA GLU A 310 93.35 -27.84 18.51
C GLU A 310 94.26 -28.92 17.88
N ILE A 311 94.19 -29.12 16.56
CA ILE A 311 95.08 -30.04 15.82
C ILE A 311 96.53 -29.54 15.78
N THR A 312 96.77 -28.23 15.73
CA THR A 312 98.12 -27.66 15.76
C THR A 312 98.74 -27.69 17.16
N GLU A 313 97.92 -27.64 18.21
CA GLU A 313 98.36 -27.70 19.61
C GLU A 313 98.53 -29.13 20.15
N THR A 314 97.92 -30.12 19.50
CA THR A 314 98.19 -31.54 19.82
C THR A 314 99.52 -32.00 19.20
N ASP A 315 100.17 -32.94 19.89
CA ASP A 315 101.52 -33.51 19.68
C ASP A 315 101.94 -33.85 18.22
N PHE A 316 101.01 -33.85 17.27
CA PHE A 316 101.23 -34.13 15.85
C PHE A 316 102.22 -33.14 15.21
N PHE A 317 102.06 -31.82 15.39
CA PHE A 317 102.97 -30.84 14.78
C PHE A 317 104.37 -30.85 15.42
N GLN A 318 104.44 -30.99 16.74
CA GLN A 318 105.70 -31.13 17.46
C GLN A 318 106.48 -32.37 16.99
N SER A 319 105.77 -33.49 16.76
CA SER A 319 106.39 -34.71 16.23
C SER A 319 106.89 -34.56 14.79
N LEU A 320 106.20 -33.75 13.96
CA LEU A 320 106.57 -33.52 12.57
C LEU A 320 107.81 -32.63 12.45
N GLU A 321 107.91 -31.58 13.27
CA GLU A 321 109.09 -30.71 13.34
C GLU A 321 110.32 -31.49 13.85
N ALA A 322 110.15 -32.31 14.89
CA ALA A 322 111.19 -33.19 15.39
C ALA A 322 111.71 -34.14 14.28
N LYS A 323 110.80 -34.69 13.46
CA LYS A 323 111.15 -35.60 12.36
C LYS A 323 111.86 -34.88 11.20
N ALA A 324 111.43 -33.68 10.85
CA ALA A 324 112.08 -32.85 9.83
C ALA A 324 113.48 -32.36 10.27
N SER A 325 113.66 -32.04 11.55
CA SER A 325 114.97 -31.71 12.15
C SER A 325 115.94 -32.89 12.10
N GLN A 326 115.45 -34.11 12.36
CA GLN A 326 116.26 -35.33 12.23
C GLN A 326 116.72 -35.57 10.79
N PHE A 327 115.85 -35.33 9.79
CA PHE A 327 116.26 -35.43 8.39
C PHE A 327 117.28 -34.37 7.98
N ARG A 328 117.15 -33.13 8.47
CA ARG A 328 118.15 -32.07 8.24
C ARG A 328 119.52 -32.40 8.85
N LYS A 329 119.55 -32.96 10.07
CA LYS A 329 120.79 -33.44 10.70
C LYS A 329 121.41 -34.65 9.99
N ARG A 330 120.60 -35.48 9.33
CA ARG A 330 121.08 -36.58 8.47
C ARG A 330 121.64 -36.07 7.14
N ALA A 331 121.02 -35.06 6.53
CA ALA A 331 121.51 -34.46 5.29
C ALA A 331 122.85 -33.72 5.47
N SER A 332 123.08 -33.05 6.61
CA SER A 332 124.35 -32.35 6.86
C SER A 332 125.52 -33.27 7.25
N ARG A 333 125.26 -34.52 7.65
CA ARG A 333 126.29 -35.54 7.92
C ARG A 333 126.75 -36.31 6.69
N SER A 334 126.04 -36.21 5.56
CA SER A 334 126.36 -36.93 4.33
C SER A 334 127.27 -36.16 3.37
N ASN A 335 127.64 -34.92 3.68
CA ASN A 335 128.39 -34.03 2.77
C ASN A 335 129.80 -33.65 3.27
N SER A 336 130.41 -34.44 4.16
CA SER A 336 131.78 -34.22 4.66
C SER A 336 132.75 -35.39 4.42
N ASN A 337 132.43 -36.31 3.51
CA ASN A 337 133.36 -37.36 3.06
C ASN A 337 132.99 -37.80 1.64
N SER A 338 133.52 -37.08 0.65
CA SER A 338 133.97 -37.55 -0.67
C SER A 338 134.56 -36.38 -1.43
#